data_AF-A0A1L7UAK2-F1
#
_entry.id   AF-A0A1L7UAK2-F1
#
_cell.length_a   1.000
_cell.length_b   1.000
_cell.length_c   1.000
_cell.angle_alpha   90.00
_cell.angle_beta   90.00
_cell.angle_gamma   90.00
#
_symmetry.space_group_name_H-M   'P 1'
#
loop_
_entity.id
_entity.type
_entity.pdbx_description
1 polymer ?
#
loop_
_entity_poly.entity_id
_entity_poly.type
_entity_poly.pdbx_seq_one_letter_code
_entity_poly.pdbx_strand_id
1 'polypeptide(L)'
;MSETQSSLEQTLAAIRNSRLQHPDDQLLECFLTDSVDPEATSLYLLQRCTDGQKYYDLISLLSEWKELVRSVIEQFSQQKKPKRDVIASVTKRDNRICCITGLESSLVDPLIVTSIFPVIRFSREPLQELFCLFTGSTKQEQIKGNDDRVYGVQNHWLVRQSAAEALAQGYFRFTSTRGSDYRVSQVTIGGPNRPSIVDKIPTVRRGRFMDHSDSGIETPEISLLLATSRFSKSIRWSLVGRDIANRPRQPANKMLFSSSWPSISECFALAFASICRLMPGRFRIGIYQSLKSLGVRTYGPSSSLKVQQLPFGMHLKTTHCDDYQALANEFGALKLVRNQTQVPVPRPLDLVSDADASYLLTTTILGQRLDSYIDILSDHDLDIFKRDMQKYVAQLRSISRQERQNHAISNAVGGPCYDYRIVACSDYDKERGDFFGPFIDEEEFNILRTPALPDVFHSTGHDIVFTHSDINMRNILMHNGRISGIVDWENSGWFPDYWEYTKAHYVTKLNKRWLAVVDRVFESFGDFKLDLAIERRLWEYCF
;
A
#
# COMPACT_ATOMS: atom_id res chain seq x y z
N MET A 1 -38.05 -1.34 3.34
CA MET A 1 -37.96 0.14 3.38
C MET A 1 -36.67 0.50 2.68
N SER A 2 -36.72 1.22 1.55
CA SER A 2 -35.51 1.63 0.85
C SER A 2 -34.78 2.67 1.69
N GLU A 3 -33.56 2.37 2.14
CA GLU A 3 -32.67 3.37 2.73
C GLU A 3 -32.39 4.43 1.68
N THR A 4 -32.85 5.66 1.92
CA THR A 4 -32.50 6.82 1.11
C THR A 4 -31.00 7.05 1.25
N GLN A 5 -30.24 6.73 0.20
CA GLN A 5 -28.79 6.86 0.15
C GLN A 5 -28.38 8.32 0.47
N SER A 6 -27.41 8.53 1.38
CA SER A 6 -27.00 9.88 1.82
C SER A 6 -26.54 10.74 0.63
N SER A 7 -26.71 12.07 0.73
CA SER A 7 -26.21 13.00 -0.29
C SER A 7 -24.72 12.78 -0.57
N LEU A 8 -23.94 12.53 0.49
CA LEU A 8 -22.52 12.24 0.42
C LEU A 8 -22.22 10.99 -0.42
N GLU A 9 -23.00 9.92 -0.23
CA GLU A 9 -22.82 8.67 -0.96
C GLU A 9 -23.16 8.82 -2.45
N GLN A 10 -24.23 9.57 -2.77
CA GLN A 10 -24.62 9.88 -4.14
C GLN A 10 -23.52 10.69 -4.84
N THR A 11 -22.98 11.72 -4.18
CA THR A 11 -21.90 12.55 -4.72
C THR A 11 -20.60 11.77 -4.91
N LEU A 12 -20.25 10.91 -3.94
CA LEU A 12 -19.10 10.01 -4.07
C LEU A 12 -19.27 9.04 -5.24
N ALA A 13 -20.46 8.47 -5.42
CA ALA A 13 -20.75 7.63 -6.57
C ALA A 13 -20.62 8.40 -7.89
N ALA A 14 -21.10 9.66 -7.94
CA ALA A 14 -20.96 10.51 -9.12
C ALA A 14 -19.49 10.82 -9.46
N ILE A 15 -18.64 11.13 -8.47
CA ILE A 15 -17.20 11.35 -8.68
C ILE A 15 -16.54 10.05 -9.17
N ARG A 16 -16.82 8.91 -8.53
CA ARG A 16 -16.20 7.62 -8.89
C ARG A 16 -16.62 7.09 -10.25
N ASN A 17 -17.85 7.39 -10.67
CA ASN A 17 -18.36 7.02 -11.99
C ASN A 17 -18.05 8.09 -13.06
N SER A 18 -17.36 9.17 -12.69
CA SER A 18 -16.93 10.19 -13.64
C SER A 18 -15.80 9.68 -14.55
N ARG A 19 -15.60 10.33 -15.70
CA ARG A 19 -14.48 10.04 -16.62
C ARG A 19 -13.20 10.81 -16.26
N LEU A 20 -13.01 11.17 -14.98
CA LEU A 20 -11.78 11.81 -14.52
C LEU A 20 -10.64 10.80 -14.54
N GLN A 21 -9.46 11.23 -14.98
CA GLN A 21 -8.27 10.37 -15.02
C GLN A 21 -7.59 10.35 -13.65
N HIS A 22 -6.99 9.23 -13.28
CA HIS A 22 -6.22 9.16 -12.05
C HIS A 22 -5.02 10.13 -12.06
N PRO A 23 -4.75 10.90 -10.99
CA PRO A 23 -5.38 10.86 -9.66
C PRO A 23 -6.46 11.94 -9.43
N ASP A 24 -7.05 12.49 -10.47
CA ASP A 24 -7.98 13.61 -10.37
C ASP A 24 -9.29 13.24 -9.65
N ASP A 25 -9.77 12.02 -9.88
CA ASP A 25 -10.87 11.41 -9.15
C ASP A 25 -10.57 11.35 -7.64
N GLN A 26 -9.35 10.92 -7.27
CA GLN A 26 -8.92 10.83 -5.88
C GLN A 26 -8.76 12.20 -5.23
N LEU A 27 -8.24 13.17 -5.98
CA LEU A 27 -8.06 14.54 -5.51
C LEU A 27 -9.41 15.21 -5.22
N LEU A 28 -10.42 14.96 -6.06
CA LEU A 28 -11.77 15.47 -5.87
C LEU A 28 -12.53 14.72 -4.75
N GLU A 29 -12.34 13.39 -4.63
CA GLU A 29 -12.86 12.63 -3.49
C GLU A 29 -12.28 13.15 -2.17
N CYS A 30 -11.01 13.59 -2.14
CA CYS A 30 -10.40 14.21 -0.96
C CYS A 30 -11.03 15.57 -0.62
N PHE A 31 -11.37 16.39 -1.62
CA PHE A 31 -12.08 17.66 -1.38
C PHE A 31 -13.38 17.44 -0.60
N LEU A 32 -14.12 16.40 -0.96
CA LEU A 32 -15.37 16.04 -0.30
C LEU A 32 -15.15 15.42 1.09
N THR A 33 -14.38 14.32 1.14
CA THR A 33 -14.25 13.46 2.33
C THR A 33 -13.41 14.05 3.46
N ASP A 34 -12.42 14.90 3.15
CA ASP A 34 -11.54 15.51 4.14
C ASP A 34 -11.96 16.95 4.49
N SER A 35 -13.08 17.45 3.98
CA SER A 35 -13.63 18.77 4.35
C SER A 35 -14.04 18.84 5.83
N VAL A 36 -14.29 20.05 6.34
CA VAL A 36 -14.81 20.24 7.71
C VAL A 36 -16.23 19.67 7.87
N ASP A 37 -17.03 19.73 6.81
CA ASP A 37 -18.39 19.24 6.73
C ASP A 37 -18.61 18.57 5.35
N PRO A 38 -18.44 17.23 5.27
CA PRO A 38 -18.62 16.49 4.03
C PRO A 38 -20.04 16.54 3.45
N GLU A 39 -21.07 16.69 4.29
CA GLU A 39 -22.47 16.79 3.82
C GLU A 39 -22.73 18.18 3.20
N ALA A 40 -22.29 19.26 3.86
CA ALA A 40 -22.37 20.59 3.27
C ALA A 40 -21.56 20.70 1.97
N THR A 41 -20.38 20.07 1.94
CA THR A 41 -19.55 20.01 0.73
C THR A 41 -20.22 19.20 -0.37
N SER A 42 -20.87 18.09 -0.03
CA SER A 42 -21.70 17.31 -0.97
C SER A 42 -22.81 18.16 -1.59
N LEU A 43 -23.57 18.90 -0.77
CA LEU A 43 -24.65 19.77 -1.25
C LEU A 43 -24.12 20.87 -2.17
N TYR A 44 -22.98 21.48 -1.85
CA TYR A 44 -22.30 22.44 -2.71
C TYR A 44 -21.95 21.83 -4.08
N LEU A 45 -21.39 20.62 -4.09
CA LEU A 45 -21.08 19.91 -5.34
C LEU A 45 -22.32 19.63 -6.18
N LEU A 46 -23.39 19.15 -5.55
CA LEU A 46 -24.66 18.85 -6.22
C LEU A 46 -25.32 20.09 -6.80
N GLN A 47 -25.29 21.22 -6.09
CA GLN A 47 -25.81 22.50 -6.58
C GLN A 47 -25.00 23.01 -7.78
N ARG A 48 -23.69 22.80 -7.77
CA ARG A 48 -22.79 23.27 -8.83
C ARG A 48 -22.80 22.36 -10.07
N CYS A 49 -23.24 21.11 -9.94
CA CYS A 49 -23.34 20.13 -11.03
C CYS A 49 -24.79 20.02 -11.54
N THR A 50 -25.15 20.79 -12.56
CA THR A 50 -26.53 20.81 -13.07
C THR A 50 -26.85 19.62 -13.98
N ASP A 51 -28.11 19.17 -14.00
CA ASP A 51 -28.57 18.09 -14.88
C ASP A 51 -28.40 18.49 -16.36
N GLY A 52 -27.41 17.88 -17.02
CA GLY A 52 -27.05 18.11 -18.42
C GLY A 52 -25.58 18.46 -18.66
N GLN A 53 -24.86 19.00 -17.67
CA GLN A 53 -23.46 19.43 -17.79
C GLN A 53 -22.50 18.87 -16.72
N LYS A 54 -22.97 17.93 -15.89
CA LYS A 54 -22.24 17.33 -14.74
C LYS A 54 -20.74 17.07 -14.96
N TYR A 55 -20.33 16.59 -16.13
CA TYR A 55 -18.91 16.33 -16.40
C TYR A 55 -18.06 17.60 -16.52
N TYR A 56 -18.55 18.64 -17.22
CA TYR A 56 -17.83 19.90 -17.39
C TYR A 56 -17.78 20.70 -16.08
N ASP A 57 -18.85 20.66 -15.30
CA ASP A 57 -18.94 21.29 -13.99
C ASP A 57 -17.88 20.71 -13.03
N LEU A 58 -17.71 19.39 -13.02
CA LEU A 58 -16.68 18.70 -12.23
C LEU A 58 -15.26 19.06 -12.68
N ILE A 59 -15.01 19.21 -13.99
CA ILE A 59 -13.69 19.63 -14.51
C ILE A 59 -13.36 21.06 -14.05
N SER A 60 -14.32 21.98 -14.17
CA SER A 60 -14.12 23.37 -13.76
C SER A 60 -13.77 23.46 -12.27
N LEU A 61 -14.55 22.78 -11.43
CA LEU A 61 -14.31 22.71 -10.01
C LEU A 61 -12.96 22.06 -9.67
N LEU A 62 -12.64 20.94 -10.32
CA LEU A 62 -11.35 20.26 -10.12
C LEU A 62 -10.18 21.19 -10.48
N SER A 63 -10.31 22.01 -11.52
CA SER A 63 -9.29 22.99 -11.89
C SER A 63 -9.08 24.03 -10.78
N GLU A 64 -10.16 24.59 -10.23
CA GLU A 64 -10.12 25.52 -9.10
C GLU A 64 -9.49 24.85 -7.86
N TRP A 65 -9.89 23.62 -7.57
CA TRP A 65 -9.36 22.86 -6.44
C TRP A 65 -7.87 22.57 -6.59
N LYS A 66 -7.41 22.16 -7.78
CA LYS A 66 -5.99 21.99 -8.10
C LYS A 66 -5.20 23.29 -7.93
N GLU A 67 -5.76 24.43 -8.32
CA GLU A 67 -5.15 25.74 -8.14
C GLU A 67 -4.97 26.08 -6.64
N LEU A 68 -6.03 25.89 -5.84
CA LEU A 68 -5.96 26.11 -4.41
C LEU A 68 -4.93 25.21 -3.72
N VAL A 69 -4.96 23.90 -4.00
CA VAL A 69 -4.00 22.95 -3.42
C VAL A 69 -2.56 23.29 -3.84
N ARG A 70 -2.34 23.68 -5.10
CA ARG A 70 -1.02 24.15 -5.56
C ARG A 70 -0.56 25.37 -4.78
N SER A 71 -1.42 26.35 -4.57
CA SER A 71 -1.11 27.53 -3.75
C SER A 71 -0.73 27.13 -2.34
N VAL A 72 -1.46 26.20 -1.71
CA VAL A 72 -1.13 25.70 -0.37
C VAL A 72 0.26 25.06 -0.33
N ILE A 73 0.61 24.20 -1.30
CA ILE A 73 1.94 23.57 -1.41
C ILE A 73 3.05 24.63 -1.51
N GLU A 74 2.85 25.65 -2.35
CA GLU A 74 3.82 26.74 -2.54
C GLU A 74 4.01 27.54 -1.25
N GLN A 75 2.93 27.87 -0.54
CA GLN A 75 3.01 28.63 0.71
C GLN A 75 3.63 27.82 1.86
N PHE A 76 3.44 26.49 1.90
CA PHE A 76 4.19 25.63 2.82
C PHE A 76 5.70 25.64 2.54
N SER A 77 6.09 25.73 1.27
CA SER A 77 7.50 25.73 0.87
C SER A 77 8.18 27.10 1.05
N GLN A 78 7.40 28.18 1.08
CA GLN A 78 7.89 29.57 1.13
C GLN A 78 7.69 30.24 2.51
N GLN A 79 7.55 29.45 3.58
CA GLN A 79 7.32 29.99 4.91
C GLN A 79 8.47 30.91 5.34
N LYS A 80 8.12 32.10 5.83
CA LYS A 80 9.08 33.07 6.34
C LYS A 80 9.62 32.63 7.69
N LYS A 81 10.88 32.98 7.96
CA LYS A 81 11.48 32.75 9.28
C LYS A 81 10.76 33.61 10.33
N PRO A 82 10.29 33.03 11.44
CA PRO A 82 9.65 33.79 12.51
C PRO A 82 10.63 34.74 13.22
N LYS A 83 10.07 35.74 13.92
CA LYS A 83 10.84 36.68 14.75
C LYS A 83 11.57 35.94 15.90
N ARG A 84 12.66 36.52 16.40
CA ARG A 84 13.55 35.86 17.39
C ARG A 84 12.85 35.53 18.71
N ASP A 85 11.95 36.39 19.15
CA ASP A 85 11.11 36.22 20.34
C ASP A 85 10.17 35.00 20.19
N VAL A 86 9.52 34.86 19.03
CA VAL A 86 8.68 33.69 18.73
C VAL A 86 9.51 32.40 18.73
N ILE A 87 10.70 32.43 18.11
CA ILE A 87 11.62 31.28 18.11
C ILE A 87 11.97 30.87 19.55
N ALA A 88 12.30 31.83 20.41
CA ALA A 88 12.66 31.56 21.80
C ALA A 88 11.48 30.96 22.58
N SER A 89 10.28 31.55 22.46
CA SER A 89 9.07 31.07 23.13
C SER A 89 8.66 29.67 22.69
N VAL A 90 8.65 29.40 21.38
CA VAL A 90 8.29 28.08 20.83
C VAL A 90 9.32 27.03 21.21
N THR A 91 10.62 27.36 21.16
CA THR A 91 11.69 26.44 21.54
C THR A 91 11.60 26.05 23.02
N LYS A 92 11.25 27.01 23.90
CA LYS A 92 11.00 26.77 25.33
C LYS A 92 9.74 25.92 25.52
N ARG A 93 8.65 26.25 24.83
CA ARG A 93 7.36 25.55 24.92
C ARG A 93 7.48 24.06 24.57
N ASP A 94 8.14 23.77 23.45
CA ASP A 94 8.22 22.43 22.86
C ASP A 94 9.41 21.61 23.39
N ASN A 95 10.10 22.12 24.42
CA ASN A 95 11.19 21.45 25.13
C ASN A 95 12.29 20.88 24.23
N ARG A 96 12.63 21.59 23.13
CA ARG A 96 13.64 21.14 22.15
C ARG A 96 13.37 19.75 21.54
N ILE A 97 12.10 19.36 21.43
CA ILE A 97 11.67 18.11 20.80
C ILE A 97 10.82 18.43 19.58
N CYS A 98 11.00 17.68 18.49
CA CYS A 98 10.15 17.78 17.32
C CYS A 98 8.72 17.35 17.63
N CYS A 99 7.74 18.24 17.44
CA CYS A 99 6.32 17.94 17.70
C CYS A 99 5.78 16.79 16.83
N ILE A 100 6.27 16.67 15.59
CA ILE A 100 5.82 15.62 14.65
C ILE A 100 6.40 14.25 15.04
N THR A 101 7.72 14.19 15.21
CA THR A 101 8.44 12.91 15.33
C THR A 101 8.76 12.49 16.76
N GLY A 102 8.77 13.42 17.70
CA GLY A 102 9.27 13.19 19.06
C GLY A 102 10.79 13.06 19.15
N LEU A 103 11.52 13.35 18.06
CA LEU A 103 12.98 13.29 18.03
C LEU A 103 13.61 14.64 18.40
N GLU A 104 14.75 14.59 19.07
CA GLU A 104 15.60 15.76 19.33
C GLU A 104 16.29 16.27 18.06
N SER A 105 17.02 17.38 18.14
CA SER A 105 17.83 17.89 17.03
C SER A 105 18.98 16.95 16.67
N SER A 106 19.45 16.98 15.43
CA SER A 106 20.69 16.31 15.03
C SER A 106 21.49 17.19 14.07
N LEU A 107 22.78 16.90 13.89
CA LEU A 107 23.67 17.68 13.02
C LEU A 107 23.19 17.73 11.55
N VAL A 108 22.63 16.62 11.06
CA VAL A 108 22.16 16.48 9.67
C VAL A 108 20.69 16.81 9.48
N ASP A 109 19.95 17.03 10.56
CA ASP A 109 18.50 17.24 10.55
C ASP A 109 18.13 18.06 11.79
N PRO A 110 18.34 19.40 11.71
CA PRO A 110 18.20 20.30 12.84
C PRO A 110 16.73 20.60 13.17
N LEU A 111 16.48 21.05 14.39
CA LEU A 111 15.18 21.62 14.76
C LEU A 111 15.04 23.04 14.23
N ILE A 112 13.88 23.32 13.64
CA ILE A 112 13.48 24.62 13.13
C ILE A 112 12.11 25.00 13.71
N VAL A 113 11.89 26.31 13.85
CA VAL A 113 10.57 26.85 14.18
C VAL A 113 9.90 27.25 12.88
N THR A 114 8.75 26.65 12.60
CA THR A 114 7.99 26.87 11.35
C THR A 114 6.52 27.07 11.69
N SER A 115 5.73 27.61 10.76
CA SER A 115 4.29 27.74 10.98
C SER A 115 3.58 26.39 10.82
N ILE A 116 2.51 26.17 11.61
CA ILE A 116 1.67 24.98 11.55
C ILE A 116 0.85 24.99 10.26
N PHE A 117 0.27 26.15 9.94
CA PHE A 117 -0.44 26.40 8.70
C PHE A 117 -0.03 27.76 8.10
N PRO A 118 0.34 27.81 6.81
CA PRO A 118 0.80 29.05 6.19
C PRO A 118 -0.37 29.99 5.84
N VAL A 119 -0.07 31.29 5.72
CA VAL A 119 -1.02 32.27 5.19
C VAL A 119 -1.24 31.99 3.70
N ILE A 120 -2.50 31.84 3.27
CA ILE A 120 -2.82 31.54 1.86
C ILE A 120 -3.23 32.83 1.16
N ARG A 121 -2.68 33.04 -0.04
CA ARG A 121 -3.03 34.15 -0.92
C ARG A 121 -3.95 33.63 -2.01
N PHE A 122 -5.19 34.08 -2.01
CA PHE A 122 -6.15 33.74 -3.05
C PHE A 122 -5.96 34.64 -4.26
N SER A 123 -5.89 34.05 -5.45
CA SER A 123 -5.85 34.78 -6.71
C SER A 123 -7.24 35.33 -7.10
N ARG A 124 -8.32 34.65 -6.67
CA ARG A 124 -9.72 34.93 -7.04
C ARG A 124 -10.70 34.48 -5.95
N GLU A 125 -11.91 35.05 -5.94
CA GLU A 125 -12.96 34.75 -4.95
C GLU A 125 -13.38 33.26 -4.89
N PRO A 126 -13.53 32.50 -6.00
CA PRO A 126 -13.93 31.10 -5.92
C PRO A 126 -12.97 30.23 -5.10
N LEU A 127 -11.66 30.54 -5.11
CA LEU A 127 -10.68 29.79 -4.31
C LEU A 127 -10.85 30.05 -2.81
N GLN A 128 -11.27 31.26 -2.44
CA GLN A 128 -11.57 31.60 -1.06
C GLN A 128 -12.82 30.84 -0.59
N GLU A 129 -13.85 30.75 -1.42
CA GLU A 129 -15.05 29.95 -1.13
C GLU A 129 -14.69 28.48 -0.90
N LEU A 130 -13.96 27.86 -1.83
CA LEU A 130 -13.52 26.45 -1.68
C LEU A 130 -12.67 26.25 -0.43
N PHE A 131 -11.78 27.19 -0.10
CA PHE A 131 -10.98 27.12 1.11
C PHE A 131 -11.86 27.18 2.37
N CYS A 132 -12.81 28.11 2.41
CA CYS A 132 -13.74 28.28 3.54
C CYS A 132 -14.62 27.05 3.72
N LEU A 133 -15.13 26.48 2.63
CA LEU A 133 -15.91 25.24 2.66
C LEU A 133 -15.07 24.06 3.14
N PHE A 134 -13.83 23.93 2.65
CA PHE A 134 -12.95 22.80 2.98
C PHE A 134 -12.43 22.87 4.42
N THR A 135 -12.10 24.07 4.91
CA THR A 135 -11.41 24.24 6.18
C THR A 135 -12.29 24.80 7.30
N GLY A 136 -13.35 25.53 6.98
CA GLY A 136 -14.16 26.36 7.89
C GLY A 136 -13.95 27.86 7.63
N SER A 137 -15.04 28.65 7.67
CA SER A 137 -15.12 30.04 7.17
C SER A 137 -14.20 31.06 7.85
N THR A 138 -13.71 30.82 9.06
CA THR A 138 -12.96 31.82 9.85
C THR A 138 -11.43 31.64 9.82
N LYS A 139 -10.92 30.59 9.19
CA LYS A 139 -9.50 30.21 9.37
C LYS A 139 -8.50 31.20 8.80
N GLN A 140 -8.74 31.76 7.61
CA GLN A 140 -7.79 32.75 7.04
C GLN A 140 -7.78 34.06 7.80
N GLU A 141 -8.92 34.48 8.35
CA GLU A 141 -9.01 35.68 9.17
C GLU A 141 -8.26 35.48 10.50
N GLN A 142 -8.38 34.29 11.10
CA GLN A 142 -7.59 33.90 12.27
C GLN A 142 -6.08 33.86 11.96
N ILE A 143 -5.69 33.28 10.82
CA ILE A 143 -4.27 33.21 10.42
C ILE A 143 -3.71 34.60 10.13
N LYS A 144 -4.42 35.45 9.38
CA LYS A 144 -4.00 36.84 9.06
C LYS A 144 -3.95 37.72 10.31
N GLY A 145 -4.94 37.59 11.20
CA GLY A 145 -4.93 38.27 12.51
C GLY A 145 -3.73 37.89 13.37
N ASN A 146 -3.25 36.65 13.23
CA ASN A 146 -2.04 36.15 13.90
C ASN A 146 -0.73 36.52 13.19
N ASP A 147 -0.74 36.85 11.90
CA ASP A 147 0.45 37.25 11.12
C ASP A 147 0.84 38.72 11.39
N ASP A 148 -0.13 39.58 11.76
CA ASP A 148 0.05 41.03 11.88
C ASP A 148 0.15 41.60 13.33
N ARG A 149 0.11 40.78 14.41
CA ARG A 149 0.39 41.18 15.82
C ARG A 149 1.09 40.09 16.65
N VAL A 150 1.14 40.28 17.98
CA VAL A 150 1.83 39.53 19.08
C VAL A 150 1.56 38.00 19.13
N TYR A 151 0.73 37.42 18.26
CA TYR A 151 0.30 36.01 18.30
C TYR A 151 1.08 35.07 17.35
N GLY A 152 2.40 35.22 17.32
CA GLY A 152 3.26 34.31 16.55
C GLY A 152 3.38 32.90 17.15
N VAL A 153 3.16 32.71 18.45
CA VAL A 153 3.48 31.42 19.11
C VAL A 153 2.46 30.31 18.82
N GLN A 154 1.16 30.63 18.70
CA GLN A 154 0.09 29.64 18.52
C GLN A 154 0.08 28.99 17.13
N ASN A 155 0.51 29.70 16.08
CA ASN A 155 0.67 29.15 14.74
C ASN A 155 2.09 28.61 14.50
N HIS A 156 2.98 28.55 15.49
CA HIS A 156 4.33 28.03 15.30
C HIS A 156 4.61 26.84 16.20
N TRP A 157 5.50 25.97 15.76
CA TRP A 157 5.95 24.77 16.46
C TRP A 157 7.39 24.43 16.13
N LEU A 158 8.00 23.63 16.98
CA LEU A 158 9.35 23.13 16.79
C LEU A 158 9.30 21.76 16.10
N VAL A 159 9.95 21.65 14.94
CA VAL A 159 9.99 20.42 14.15
C VAL A 159 11.37 20.21 13.56
N ARG A 160 11.71 18.95 13.24
CA ARG A 160 12.89 18.68 12.42
C ARG A 160 12.70 19.24 11.01
N GLN A 161 13.77 19.73 10.39
CA GLN A 161 13.72 20.27 9.03
C GLN A 161 13.14 19.25 8.04
N SER A 162 13.62 18.01 8.07
CA SER A 162 13.09 16.95 7.19
C SER A 162 11.61 16.65 7.47
N ALA A 163 11.15 16.77 8.73
CA ALA A 163 9.75 16.58 9.08
C ALA A 163 8.86 17.73 8.56
N ALA A 164 9.37 18.97 8.55
CA ALA A 164 8.68 20.11 7.94
C ALA A 164 8.54 19.94 6.41
N GLU A 165 9.60 19.47 5.74
CA GLU A 165 9.57 19.17 4.30
C GLU A 165 8.58 18.04 3.98
N ALA A 166 8.58 16.97 4.76
CA ALA A 166 7.63 15.87 4.60
C ALA A 166 6.18 16.30 4.90
N LEU A 167 5.97 17.21 5.85
CA LEU A 167 4.66 17.81 6.11
C LEU A 167 4.18 18.68 4.94
N ALA A 168 5.04 19.53 4.40
CA ALA A 168 4.74 20.35 3.22
C ALA A 168 4.38 19.49 2.01
N GLN A 169 4.90 18.26 1.97
CA GLN A 169 4.55 17.24 0.98
C GLN A 169 3.37 16.36 1.38
N GLY A 170 2.66 16.63 2.49
CA GLY A 170 1.43 15.93 2.87
C GLY A 170 1.60 14.56 3.54
N TYR A 171 2.79 14.19 4.03
CA TYR A 171 3.03 12.87 4.61
C TYR A 171 2.55 12.67 6.06
N PHE A 172 2.09 13.73 6.71
CA PHE A 172 1.59 13.66 8.09
C PHE A 172 0.17 14.19 8.20
N ARG A 173 -0.64 13.47 8.97
CA ARG A 173 -2.01 13.84 9.33
C ARG A 173 -2.14 13.94 10.84
N PHE A 174 -3.02 14.83 11.30
CA PHE A 174 -3.22 15.08 12.72
C PHE A 174 -4.68 14.88 13.13
N THR A 175 -4.89 14.32 14.32
CA THR A 175 -6.20 14.24 14.96
C THR A 175 -6.12 14.74 16.39
N SER A 176 -7.15 15.43 16.85
CA SER A 176 -7.29 15.85 18.24
C SER A 176 -7.97 14.74 19.04
N THR A 177 -7.52 14.50 20.27
CA THR A 177 -8.15 13.52 21.16
C THR A 177 -8.95 14.18 22.28
N ARG A 178 -8.30 14.99 23.13
CA ARG A 178 -8.89 15.81 24.22
C ARG A 178 -7.85 16.82 24.70
N GLY A 179 -8.25 18.06 25.00
CA GLY A 179 -7.33 19.10 25.49
C GLY A 179 -6.14 19.31 24.54
N SER A 180 -4.93 19.32 25.08
CA SER A 180 -3.67 19.55 24.36
C SER A 180 -3.07 18.30 23.68
N ASP A 181 -3.77 17.16 23.72
CA ASP A 181 -3.31 15.89 23.15
C ASP A 181 -3.69 15.75 21.68
N TYR A 182 -2.72 15.28 20.88
CA TYR A 182 -2.91 15.02 19.45
C TYR A 182 -2.26 13.69 19.04
N ARG A 183 -2.69 13.17 17.89
CA ARG A 183 -2.04 12.04 17.22
C ARG A 183 -1.49 12.48 15.88
N VAL A 184 -0.32 11.97 15.55
CA VAL A 184 0.32 12.09 14.25
C VAL A 184 0.20 10.74 13.56
N SER A 185 -0.35 10.71 12.35
CA SER A 185 -0.46 9.52 11.53
C SER A 185 0.26 9.73 10.20
N GLN A 186 0.87 8.68 9.69
CA GLN A 186 1.49 8.71 8.36
C GLN A 186 0.42 8.70 7.26
N VAL A 187 0.66 9.43 6.17
CA VAL A 187 -0.10 9.33 4.94
C VAL A 187 0.70 8.48 3.95
N THR A 188 0.12 7.37 3.48
CA THR A 188 0.80 6.39 2.63
C THR A 188 0.61 6.63 1.13
N ILE A 189 -0.06 7.72 0.74
CA ILE A 189 -0.38 8.01 -0.66
C ILE A 189 0.89 8.36 -1.45
N GLY A 190 1.07 7.69 -2.59
CA GLY A 190 2.07 8.01 -3.59
C GLY A 190 3.11 6.92 -3.80
N GLY A 191 4.35 7.34 -4.03
CA GLY A 191 5.39 6.46 -4.54
C GLY A 191 6.41 5.95 -3.51
N PRO A 192 7.35 5.12 -3.97
CA PRO A 192 8.41 4.49 -3.17
C PRO A 192 9.43 5.48 -2.59
N ASN A 193 9.57 6.65 -3.21
CA ASN A 193 10.60 7.65 -2.88
C ASN A 193 10.11 8.63 -1.80
N ARG A 194 9.50 8.13 -0.73
CA ARG A 194 9.03 8.99 0.38
C ARG A 194 10.19 9.43 1.28
N PRO A 195 10.09 10.59 1.96
CA PRO A 195 11.13 11.05 2.88
C PRO A 195 11.38 10.06 4.03
N SER A 196 12.64 9.72 4.30
CA SER A 196 13.02 8.72 5.31
C SER A 196 12.60 9.08 6.75
N ILE A 197 12.32 10.36 7.02
CA ILE A 197 11.79 10.81 8.31
C ILE A 197 10.41 10.21 8.62
N VAL A 198 9.62 9.87 7.59
CA VAL A 198 8.31 9.24 7.73
C VAL A 198 8.46 7.84 8.35
N ASP A 199 9.51 7.11 7.98
CA ASP A 199 9.80 5.76 8.48
C ASP A 199 10.38 5.76 9.90
N LYS A 200 10.78 6.93 10.44
CA LYS A 200 11.32 7.07 11.80
C LYS A 200 10.25 7.17 12.88
N ILE A 201 8.96 7.20 12.51
CA ILE A 201 7.85 7.23 13.47
C ILE A 201 6.97 5.98 13.29
N PRO A 202 6.29 5.51 14.35
CA PRO A 202 5.26 4.49 14.18
C PRO A 202 4.11 5.01 13.31
N THR A 203 3.29 4.12 12.77
CA THR A 203 2.12 4.45 11.93
C THR A 203 1.21 5.51 12.59
N VAL A 204 1.07 5.42 13.92
CA VAL A 204 0.40 6.42 14.74
C VAL A 204 1.27 6.73 15.95
N ARG A 205 1.62 8.00 16.13
CA ARG A 205 2.34 8.53 17.30
C ARG A 205 1.41 9.43 18.10
N ARG A 206 1.45 9.34 19.44
CA ARG A 206 0.76 10.29 20.34
C ARG A 206 1.70 11.42 20.73
N GLY A 207 1.20 12.65 20.75
CA GLY A 207 1.88 13.84 21.21
C GLY A 207 0.99 14.66 22.16
N ARG A 208 1.63 15.51 22.96
CA ARG A 208 0.97 16.45 23.87
C ARG A 208 1.68 17.79 23.76
N PHE A 209 0.92 18.86 23.55
CA PHE A 209 1.47 20.20 23.75
C PHE A 209 1.52 20.48 25.25
N MET A 210 2.71 20.83 25.75
CA MET A 210 2.87 21.16 27.16
C MET A 210 2.14 22.46 27.48
N ASP A 211 1.46 22.49 28.63
CA ASP A 211 0.84 23.69 29.13
C ASP A 211 1.91 24.58 29.78
N HIS A 212 1.97 25.83 29.33
CA HIS A 212 2.87 26.87 29.85
C HIS A 212 2.07 28.13 30.21
N SER A 213 0.78 27.98 30.53
CA SER A 213 -0.12 29.06 30.94
C SER A 213 0.44 29.89 32.10
N ASP A 214 1.06 29.24 33.09
CA ASP A 214 1.76 29.89 34.22
C ASP A 214 2.94 30.77 33.78
N SER A 215 3.53 30.50 32.63
CA SER A 215 4.63 31.27 32.03
C SER A 215 4.16 32.25 30.93
N GLY A 216 2.85 32.34 30.69
CA GLY A 216 2.26 33.19 29.64
C GLY A 216 2.58 32.74 28.21
N ILE A 217 3.02 31.49 28.00
CA ILE A 217 3.33 30.96 26.66
C ILE A 217 2.16 30.11 26.19
N GLU A 218 1.51 30.55 25.12
CA GLU A 218 0.32 29.89 24.60
C GLU A 218 0.62 28.57 23.87
N THR A 219 -0.32 27.64 23.97
CA THR A 219 -0.28 26.36 23.25
C THR A 219 -0.63 26.54 21.77
N PRO A 220 -0.18 25.62 20.90
CA PRO A 220 -0.59 25.60 19.51
C PRO A 220 -2.10 25.57 19.28
N GLU A 221 -2.55 26.33 18.28
CA GLU A 221 -3.95 26.37 17.90
C GLU A 221 -4.34 25.07 17.15
N ILE A 222 -5.16 24.24 17.80
CA ILE A 222 -5.54 22.92 17.29
C ILE A 222 -6.29 23.03 15.96
N SER A 223 -7.09 24.09 15.76
CA SER A 223 -7.84 24.28 14.52
C SER A 223 -6.93 24.44 13.28
N LEU A 224 -5.73 25.00 13.44
CA LEU A 224 -4.69 25.11 12.40
C LEU A 224 -4.04 23.76 12.11
N LEU A 225 -3.73 22.99 13.17
CA LEU A 225 -3.22 21.63 13.03
C LEU A 225 -4.20 20.74 12.25
N LEU A 226 -5.50 20.87 12.57
CA LEU A 226 -6.57 20.18 11.85
C LEU A 226 -6.78 20.73 10.44
N ALA A 227 -6.43 21.98 10.13
CA ALA A 227 -6.45 22.51 8.77
C ALA A 227 -5.32 21.87 7.92
N THR A 228 -4.10 21.81 8.46
CA THR A 228 -2.97 21.12 7.82
C THR A 228 -3.30 19.65 7.54
N SER A 229 -3.91 19.00 8.53
CA SER A 229 -4.35 17.60 8.46
C SER A 229 -5.31 17.35 7.28
N ARG A 230 -6.27 18.24 7.03
CA ARG A 230 -7.25 18.10 5.93
C ARG A 230 -6.60 18.17 4.55
N PHE A 231 -5.62 19.05 4.37
CA PHE A 231 -4.92 19.17 3.08
C PHE A 231 -3.94 18.03 2.79
N SER A 232 -3.54 17.24 3.78
CA SER A 232 -2.49 16.22 3.65
C SER A 232 -2.69 15.29 2.43
N LYS A 233 -3.87 14.67 2.28
CA LYS A 233 -4.16 13.78 1.15
C LYS A 233 -4.25 14.52 -0.18
N SER A 234 -4.87 15.69 -0.20
CA SER A 234 -5.01 16.52 -1.41
C SER A 234 -3.64 16.98 -1.93
N ILE A 235 -2.74 17.36 -1.03
CA ILE A 235 -1.34 17.65 -1.35
C ILE A 235 -0.68 16.41 -1.95
N ARG A 236 -0.84 15.23 -1.32
CA ARG A 236 -0.29 13.98 -1.87
C ARG A 236 -0.78 13.68 -3.27
N TRP A 237 -2.09 13.70 -3.51
CA TRP A 237 -2.65 13.41 -4.84
C TRP A 237 -2.23 14.45 -5.89
N SER A 238 -2.12 15.72 -5.50
CA SER A 238 -1.58 16.76 -6.38
C SER A 238 -0.13 16.50 -6.78
N LEU A 239 0.72 16.09 -5.83
CA LEU A 239 2.11 15.72 -6.10
C LEU A 239 2.22 14.42 -6.91
N VAL A 240 1.39 13.41 -6.63
CA VAL A 240 1.29 12.19 -7.44
C VAL A 240 0.93 12.51 -8.89
N GLY A 241 0.02 13.45 -9.13
CA GLY A 241 -0.31 13.91 -10.48
C GLY A 241 0.91 14.51 -11.21
N ARG A 242 1.78 15.23 -10.48
CA ARG A 242 3.06 15.73 -11.03
C ARG A 242 4.04 14.60 -11.30
N ASP A 243 4.16 13.64 -10.39
CA ASP A 243 5.03 12.48 -10.55
C ASP A 243 4.65 11.65 -11.79
N ILE A 244 3.35 11.41 -11.97
CA ILE A 244 2.80 10.73 -13.16
C ILE A 244 3.11 11.53 -14.42
N ALA A 245 2.88 12.85 -14.43
CA ALA A 245 3.10 13.70 -15.59
C ALA A 245 4.59 13.80 -16.00
N ASN A 246 5.50 13.80 -15.03
CA ASN A 246 6.95 13.91 -15.25
C ASN A 246 7.60 12.57 -15.61
N ARG A 247 6.88 11.46 -15.46
CA ARG A 247 7.42 10.13 -15.72
C ARG A 247 7.52 9.87 -17.22
N PRO A 248 8.69 9.42 -17.74
CA PRO A 248 8.81 9.10 -19.15
C PRO A 248 7.85 7.95 -19.52
N ARG A 249 6.97 8.21 -20.51
CA ARG A 249 6.05 7.21 -21.05
C ARG A 249 6.85 6.09 -21.70
N GLN A 250 6.66 4.87 -21.22
CA GLN A 250 7.27 3.68 -21.82
C GLN A 250 6.46 3.27 -23.06
N PRO A 251 7.10 2.93 -24.19
CA PRO A 251 6.39 2.35 -25.31
C PRO A 251 5.81 0.98 -24.88
N ALA A 252 4.51 0.78 -25.09
CA ALA A 252 3.79 -0.46 -24.73
C ALA A 252 4.47 -1.75 -25.25
N ASN A 253 5.25 -1.64 -26.33
CA ASN A 253 5.88 -2.77 -27.02
C ASN A 253 7.28 -3.15 -26.50
N LYS A 254 7.91 -2.38 -25.61
CA LYS A 254 9.14 -2.85 -24.94
C LYS A 254 8.73 -3.72 -23.76
N MET A 255 8.53 -5.02 -24.01
CA MET A 255 8.67 -5.98 -22.94
C MET A 255 10.06 -5.79 -22.34
N LEU A 256 10.15 -5.72 -21.00
CA LEU A 256 11.33 -6.26 -20.34
C LEU A 256 11.29 -7.75 -20.67
N PHE A 257 11.87 -8.12 -21.81
CA PHE A 257 12.33 -9.47 -21.99
C PHE A 257 13.21 -9.73 -20.78
N SER A 258 12.83 -10.67 -19.91
CA SER A 258 13.85 -11.36 -19.14
C SER A 258 14.83 -11.83 -20.20
N SER A 259 15.99 -11.18 -20.31
CA SER A 259 17.01 -11.66 -21.21
C SER A 259 17.16 -13.14 -20.91
N SER A 260 17.13 -13.99 -21.95
CA SER A 260 17.39 -15.42 -21.77
C SER A 260 18.75 -15.68 -21.10
N TRP A 261 19.56 -14.62 -21.02
CA TRP A 261 20.84 -14.53 -20.34
C TRP A 261 20.63 -14.01 -18.91
N PRO A 262 21.10 -14.75 -17.89
CA PRO A 262 21.06 -14.30 -16.51
C PRO A 262 21.82 -12.98 -16.36
N SER A 263 21.34 -12.09 -15.49
CA SER A 263 22.13 -10.93 -15.07
C SER A 263 23.47 -11.38 -14.46
N ILE A 264 24.49 -10.53 -14.46
CA ILE A 264 25.80 -10.86 -13.84
C ILE A 264 25.61 -11.33 -12.39
N SER A 265 24.75 -10.64 -11.62
CA SER A 265 24.40 -11.06 -10.26
C SER A 265 23.75 -12.43 -10.20
N GLU A 266 22.89 -12.76 -11.17
CA GLU A 266 22.25 -14.07 -11.24
C GLU A 266 23.24 -15.18 -11.59
N CYS A 267 24.20 -14.93 -12.49
CA CYS A 267 25.30 -15.86 -12.77
C CYS A 267 26.11 -16.15 -11.49
N PHE A 268 26.43 -15.13 -10.70
CA PHE A 268 27.11 -15.31 -9.42
C PHE A 268 26.25 -16.11 -8.43
N ALA A 269 24.97 -15.78 -8.29
CA ALA A 269 24.05 -16.51 -7.41
C ALA A 269 23.96 -18.01 -7.79
N LEU A 270 23.90 -18.32 -9.09
CA LEU A 270 23.88 -19.69 -9.60
C LEU A 270 25.17 -20.44 -9.31
N ALA A 271 26.33 -19.82 -9.59
CA ALA A 271 27.63 -20.42 -9.33
C ALA A 271 27.83 -20.66 -7.83
N PHE A 272 27.52 -19.65 -7.01
CA PHE A 272 27.57 -19.72 -5.56
C PHE A 272 26.69 -20.86 -5.03
N ALA A 273 25.41 -20.89 -5.40
CA ALA A 273 24.49 -21.94 -4.96
C ALA A 273 24.93 -23.33 -5.41
N SER A 274 25.49 -23.45 -6.62
CA SER A 274 26.02 -24.72 -7.12
C SER A 274 27.20 -25.22 -6.29
N ILE A 275 28.11 -24.34 -5.90
CA ILE A 275 29.23 -24.66 -5.00
C ILE A 275 28.71 -25.03 -3.60
N CYS A 276 27.79 -24.26 -3.05
CA CYS A 276 27.19 -24.54 -1.74
C CYS A 276 26.53 -25.92 -1.72
N ARG A 277 25.78 -26.31 -2.76
CA ARG A 277 25.11 -27.62 -2.85
C ARG A 277 26.06 -28.83 -2.86
N LEU A 278 27.36 -28.64 -3.12
CA LEU A 278 28.38 -29.69 -2.96
C LEU A 278 28.75 -29.93 -1.48
N MET A 279 28.36 -29.02 -0.58
CA MET A 279 28.67 -29.08 0.85
C MET A 279 27.54 -29.76 1.64
N PRO A 280 27.85 -30.45 2.76
CA PRO A 280 26.84 -30.96 3.67
C PRO A 280 25.91 -29.86 4.20
N GLY A 281 24.63 -30.20 4.47
CA GLY A 281 23.59 -29.24 4.86
C GLY A 281 23.98 -28.30 6.00
N ARG A 282 24.60 -28.83 7.07
CA ARG A 282 25.09 -28.03 8.20
C ARG A 282 26.03 -26.89 7.81
N PHE A 283 26.90 -27.11 6.82
CA PHE A 283 27.83 -26.07 6.35
C PHE A 283 27.11 -25.02 5.51
N ARG A 284 26.18 -25.46 4.64
CA ARG A 284 25.34 -24.54 3.86
C ARG A 284 24.53 -23.61 4.75
N ILE A 285 23.90 -24.15 5.79
CA ILE A 285 23.10 -23.39 6.74
C ILE A 285 23.97 -22.33 7.45
N GLY A 286 25.15 -22.70 7.95
CA GLY A 286 26.07 -21.75 8.58
C GLY A 286 26.49 -20.61 7.64
N ILE A 287 26.70 -20.91 6.34
CA ILE A 287 26.96 -19.90 5.31
C ILE A 287 25.74 -18.98 5.13
N TYR A 288 24.53 -19.55 4.99
CA TYR A 288 23.31 -18.77 4.79
C TYR A 288 22.99 -17.85 5.97
N GLN A 289 23.19 -18.32 7.22
CA GLN A 289 23.03 -17.50 8.42
C GLN A 289 24.06 -16.35 8.49
N SER A 290 25.31 -16.61 8.08
CA SER A 290 26.35 -15.59 7.99
C SER A 290 26.00 -14.53 6.94
N LEU A 291 25.53 -14.96 5.77
CA LEU A 291 25.06 -14.05 4.72
C LEU A 291 23.81 -13.27 5.15
N LYS A 292 22.88 -13.89 5.89
CA LYS A 292 21.69 -13.21 6.44
C LYS A 292 22.12 -12.06 7.35
N SER A 293 23.08 -12.31 8.24
CA SER A 293 23.64 -11.29 9.14
C SER A 293 24.31 -10.15 8.38
N LEU A 294 25.07 -10.47 7.31
CA LEU A 294 25.66 -9.47 6.42
C LEU A 294 24.60 -8.69 5.63
N GLY A 295 23.55 -9.37 5.18
CA GLY A 295 22.40 -8.79 4.50
C GLY A 295 21.69 -7.75 5.35
N VAL A 296 21.40 -8.06 6.62
CA VAL A 296 20.79 -7.10 7.56
C VAL A 296 21.67 -5.84 7.73
N ARG A 297 22.99 -6.00 7.80
CA ARG A 297 23.92 -4.87 7.92
C ARG A 297 24.02 -4.03 6.65
N THR A 298 23.90 -4.66 5.49
CA THR A 298 24.13 -4.01 4.18
C THR A 298 22.86 -3.36 3.63
N TYR A 299 21.73 -4.05 3.76
CA TYR A 299 20.45 -3.68 3.16
C TYR A 299 19.40 -3.26 4.19
N GLY A 300 19.66 -3.44 5.48
CA GLY A 300 18.68 -3.27 6.53
C GLY A 300 17.73 -4.47 6.67
N PRO A 301 16.78 -4.39 7.61
CA PRO A 301 15.73 -5.40 7.75
C PRO A 301 14.79 -5.38 6.55
N SER A 302 14.36 -6.55 6.09
CA SER A 302 13.33 -6.65 5.07
C SER A 302 11.93 -6.39 5.66
N SER A 303 10.94 -6.24 4.79
CA SER A 303 9.54 -6.01 5.20
C SER A 303 8.85 -7.21 5.85
N SER A 304 9.48 -8.38 5.82
CA SER A 304 9.02 -9.59 6.50
C SER A 304 10.16 -10.11 7.38
N LEU A 305 9.84 -10.56 8.59
CA LEU A 305 10.81 -11.18 9.49
C LEU A 305 11.33 -12.52 8.95
N LYS A 306 10.57 -13.15 8.05
CA LYS A 306 10.92 -14.43 7.41
C LYS A 306 11.93 -14.25 6.27
N VAL A 307 12.01 -13.09 5.64
CA VAL A 307 12.77 -12.88 4.40
C VAL A 307 13.93 -11.92 4.64
N GLN A 308 15.08 -12.16 4.01
CA GLN A 308 16.20 -11.24 4.02
C GLN A 308 16.89 -11.18 2.66
N GLN A 309 17.09 -9.97 2.13
CA GLN A 309 17.98 -9.76 0.99
C GLN A 309 19.43 -10.06 1.39
N LEU A 310 20.09 -10.88 0.59
CA LEU A 310 21.48 -11.27 0.73
C LEU A 310 22.36 -10.58 -0.32
N PRO A 311 23.69 -10.52 -0.10
CA PRO A 311 24.65 -10.17 -1.14
C PRO A 311 24.52 -11.06 -2.37
N PHE A 312 25.12 -10.61 -3.48
CA PHE A 312 25.15 -11.33 -4.76
C PHE A 312 23.78 -11.58 -5.41
N GLY A 313 22.79 -10.75 -5.11
CA GLY A 313 21.48 -10.83 -5.75
C GLY A 313 20.70 -12.08 -5.36
N MET A 314 20.74 -12.46 -4.08
CA MET A 314 19.98 -13.57 -3.52
C MET A 314 19.01 -13.08 -2.45
N HIS A 315 17.98 -13.88 -2.18
CA HIS A 315 17.08 -13.74 -1.04
C HIS A 315 17.05 -15.06 -0.27
N LEU A 316 16.94 -14.94 1.06
CA LEU A 316 16.78 -16.07 1.96
C LEU A 316 15.46 -15.93 2.70
N LYS A 317 14.60 -16.93 2.58
CA LYS A 317 13.42 -17.10 3.42
C LYS A 317 13.74 -18.13 4.50
N THR A 318 13.42 -17.82 5.75
CA THR A 318 13.64 -18.65 6.93
C THR A 318 12.31 -18.84 7.66
N THR A 319 11.94 -20.08 7.91
CA THR A 319 10.76 -20.46 8.69
C THR A 319 11.15 -21.49 9.75
N HIS A 320 10.24 -21.79 10.69
CA HIS A 320 10.43 -22.90 11.61
C HIS A 320 10.48 -24.24 10.82
N CYS A 321 11.10 -25.27 11.38
CA CYS A 321 11.19 -26.57 10.73
C CYS A 321 9.80 -27.20 10.47
N ASP A 322 8.82 -26.94 11.34
CA ASP A 322 7.43 -27.39 11.18
C ASP A 322 6.76 -26.79 9.92
N ASP A 323 7.21 -25.62 9.47
CA ASP A 323 6.71 -24.95 8.26
C ASP A 323 7.45 -25.42 6.98
N TYR A 324 8.29 -26.46 7.05
CA TYR A 324 9.08 -26.94 5.92
C TYR A 324 8.22 -27.18 4.67
N GLN A 325 7.02 -27.73 4.84
CA GLN A 325 6.13 -28.07 3.75
C GLN A 325 5.71 -26.84 2.92
N ALA A 326 5.54 -25.67 3.55
CA ALA A 326 5.24 -24.42 2.84
C ALA A 326 6.43 -23.97 1.96
N LEU A 327 7.67 -24.03 2.48
CA LEU A 327 8.86 -23.72 1.69
C LEU A 327 9.16 -24.75 0.61
N ALA A 328 8.88 -26.03 0.86
CA ALA A 328 8.97 -27.10 -0.13
C ALA A 328 7.97 -26.88 -1.27
N ASN A 329 6.75 -26.44 -0.94
CA ASN A 329 5.75 -26.06 -1.93
C ASN A 329 6.21 -24.85 -2.75
N GLU A 330 6.68 -23.78 -2.11
CA GLU A 330 7.20 -22.59 -2.79
C GLU A 330 8.35 -22.97 -3.75
N PHE A 331 9.31 -23.78 -3.30
CA PHE A 331 10.42 -24.24 -4.13
C PHE A 331 9.95 -25.07 -5.33
N GLY A 332 8.97 -25.95 -5.14
CA GLY A 332 8.37 -26.77 -6.20
C GLY A 332 7.59 -25.94 -7.22
N ALA A 333 6.76 -25.02 -6.75
CA ALA A 333 5.98 -24.10 -7.56
C ALA A 333 6.86 -23.22 -8.44
N LEU A 334 7.91 -22.61 -7.86
CA LEU A 334 8.87 -21.82 -8.61
C LEU A 334 9.55 -22.63 -9.72
N LYS A 335 9.87 -23.91 -9.48
CA LYS A 335 10.40 -24.80 -10.54
C LYS A 335 9.37 -25.06 -11.63
N LEU A 336 8.13 -25.38 -11.25
CA LEU A 336 7.04 -25.68 -12.17
C LEU A 336 6.76 -24.50 -13.11
N VAL A 337 6.53 -23.32 -12.53
CA VAL A 337 6.20 -22.09 -13.26
C VAL A 337 7.33 -21.70 -14.21
N ARG A 338 8.59 -21.77 -13.76
CA ARG A 338 9.75 -21.45 -14.61
C ARG A 338 9.96 -22.40 -15.77
N ASN A 339 9.59 -23.67 -15.61
CA ASN A 339 9.80 -24.67 -16.64
C ASN A 339 8.74 -24.63 -17.74
N GLN A 340 7.52 -24.19 -17.42
CA GLN A 340 6.38 -24.26 -18.34
C GLN A 340 5.87 -22.88 -18.80
N THR A 341 6.34 -21.78 -18.19
CA THR A 341 5.83 -20.44 -18.48
C THR A 341 6.94 -19.40 -18.57
N GLN A 342 6.58 -18.21 -19.03
CA GLN A 342 7.39 -17.00 -19.01
C GLN A 342 6.94 -16.03 -17.92
N VAL A 343 6.23 -16.50 -16.89
CA VAL A 343 5.89 -15.68 -15.73
C VAL A 343 7.19 -15.33 -15.00
N PRO A 344 7.45 -14.04 -14.72
CA PRO A 344 8.69 -13.65 -14.07
C PRO A 344 8.63 -14.04 -12.59
N VAL A 345 9.38 -15.08 -12.21
CA VAL A 345 9.43 -15.57 -10.83
C VAL A 345 10.87 -15.81 -10.38
N PRO A 346 11.16 -15.73 -9.05
CA PRO A 346 12.48 -15.98 -8.54
C PRO A 346 12.98 -17.36 -8.97
N ARG A 347 14.28 -17.50 -9.25
CA ARG A 347 14.85 -18.82 -9.48
C ARG A 347 15.10 -19.48 -8.12
N PRO A 348 14.52 -20.67 -7.86
CA PRO A 348 14.80 -21.40 -6.63
C PRO A 348 16.20 -21.99 -6.72
N LEU A 349 17.07 -21.62 -5.77
CA LEU A 349 18.48 -22.00 -5.76
C LEU A 349 18.71 -23.18 -4.81
N ASP A 350 18.19 -23.14 -3.60
CA ASP A 350 18.40 -24.21 -2.63
C ASP A 350 17.27 -24.28 -1.61
N LEU A 351 17.04 -25.48 -1.09
CA LEU A 351 16.12 -25.73 0.03
C LEU A 351 16.83 -26.68 0.98
N VAL A 352 17.00 -26.26 2.23
CA VAL A 352 17.70 -27.03 3.26
C VAL A 352 17.10 -26.73 4.63
N SER A 353 17.12 -27.72 5.53
CA SER A 353 16.62 -27.58 6.89
C SER A 353 17.60 -28.16 7.91
N ASP A 354 17.53 -27.65 9.13
CA ASP A 354 18.09 -28.28 10.34
C ASP A 354 16.96 -28.64 11.31
N ALA A 355 17.29 -28.90 12.57
CA ALA A 355 16.33 -29.28 13.60
C ALA A 355 15.36 -28.13 13.98
N ASP A 356 15.74 -26.88 13.75
CA ASP A 356 15.02 -25.71 14.25
C ASP A 356 14.36 -24.91 13.11
N ALA A 357 14.97 -24.90 11.92
CA ALA A 357 14.58 -24.00 10.85
C ALA A 357 14.75 -24.59 9.44
N SER A 358 13.92 -24.10 8.54
CA SER A 358 13.98 -24.36 7.10
C SER A 358 14.39 -23.10 6.34
N TYR A 359 15.21 -23.28 5.29
CA TYR A 359 15.84 -22.20 4.53
C TYR A 359 15.59 -22.38 3.04
N LEU A 360 14.92 -21.40 2.43
CA LEU A 360 14.73 -21.32 0.98
C LEU A 360 15.59 -20.18 0.43
N LEU A 361 16.54 -20.53 -0.43
CA LEU A 361 17.41 -19.59 -1.13
C LEU A 361 16.88 -19.36 -2.55
N THR A 362 16.67 -18.11 -2.94
CA THR A 362 16.21 -17.73 -4.29
C THR A 362 17.04 -16.57 -4.86
N THR A 363 16.93 -16.32 -6.16
CA THR A 363 17.50 -15.11 -6.78
C THR A 363 16.64 -13.89 -6.46
N THR A 364 17.27 -12.74 -6.28
CA THR A 364 16.58 -11.45 -6.21
C THR A 364 15.95 -11.09 -7.55
N ILE A 365 14.68 -10.65 -7.51
CA ILE A 365 14.07 -9.95 -8.63
C ILE A 365 14.21 -8.44 -8.41
N LEU A 366 14.56 -7.74 -9.48
CA LEU A 366 14.67 -6.30 -9.51
C LEU A 366 13.28 -5.66 -9.61
N GLY A 367 12.96 -4.74 -8.70
CA GLY A 367 11.69 -4.02 -8.70
C GLY A 367 11.26 -3.58 -7.31
N GLN A 368 10.12 -2.92 -7.24
CA GLN A 368 9.48 -2.51 -6.00
C GLN A 368 8.05 -3.04 -5.98
N ARG A 369 7.54 -3.35 -4.78
CA ARG A 369 6.20 -3.89 -4.62
C ARG A 369 5.13 -2.94 -5.15
N LEU A 370 4.10 -3.49 -5.79
CA LEU A 370 2.98 -2.74 -6.34
C LEU A 370 2.25 -1.92 -5.26
N ASP A 371 2.22 -2.37 -4.01
CA ASP A 371 1.56 -1.66 -2.89
C ASP A 371 2.13 -0.25 -2.65
N SER A 372 3.43 -0.07 -2.90
CA SER A 372 4.15 1.21 -2.83
C SER A 372 4.16 2.01 -4.15
N TYR A 373 3.50 1.48 -5.18
CA TYR A 373 3.62 1.97 -6.56
C TYR A 373 2.27 2.26 -7.23
N ILE A 374 1.19 1.62 -6.79
CA ILE A 374 -0.12 1.64 -7.46
C ILE A 374 -0.68 3.07 -7.61
N ASP A 375 -0.41 3.94 -6.64
CA ASP A 375 -0.87 5.32 -6.65
C ASP A 375 -0.17 6.17 -7.71
N ILE A 376 1.06 5.83 -8.11
CA ILE A 376 1.83 6.57 -9.13
C ILE A 376 1.75 5.92 -10.51
N LEU A 377 0.89 4.91 -10.69
CA LEU A 377 0.56 4.36 -12.00
C LEU A 377 -0.53 5.20 -12.64
N SER A 378 -0.27 5.76 -13.82
CA SER A 378 -1.32 6.34 -14.65
C SER A 378 -2.33 5.28 -15.07
N ASP A 379 -3.50 5.69 -15.55
CA ASP A 379 -4.49 4.73 -16.08
C ASP A 379 -3.94 3.95 -17.29
N HIS A 380 -3.04 4.57 -18.07
CA HIS A 380 -2.33 3.88 -19.14
C HIS A 380 -1.35 2.82 -18.60
N ASP A 381 -0.59 3.12 -17.55
CA ASP A 381 0.29 2.14 -16.92
C ASP A 381 -0.51 0.99 -16.30
N LEU A 382 -1.68 1.29 -15.72
CA LEU A 382 -2.59 0.30 -15.15
C LEU A 382 -3.20 -0.61 -16.25
N ASP A 383 -3.47 -0.06 -17.44
CA ASP A 383 -3.89 -0.86 -18.60
C ASP A 383 -2.77 -1.77 -19.15
N ILE A 384 -1.52 -1.33 -19.07
CA ILE A 384 -0.35 -2.20 -19.36
C ILE A 384 -0.27 -3.30 -18.30
N PHE A 385 -0.32 -2.94 -17.02
CA PHE A 385 -0.31 -3.88 -15.90
C PHE A 385 -1.42 -4.92 -16.03
N LYS A 386 -2.66 -4.52 -16.35
CA LYS A 386 -3.78 -5.42 -16.59
C LYS A 386 -3.46 -6.44 -17.67
N ARG A 387 -2.93 -6.00 -18.82
CA ARG A 387 -2.56 -6.89 -19.93
C ARG A 387 -1.46 -7.86 -19.55
N ASP A 388 -0.46 -7.40 -18.79
CA ASP A 388 0.61 -8.26 -18.28
C ASP A 388 0.03 -9.31 -17.32
N MET A 389 -0.84 -8.92 -16.39
CA MET A 389 -1.53 -9.85 -15.47
C MET A 389 -2.37 -10.87 -16.22
N GLN A 390 -3.20 -10.45 -17.18
CA GLN A 390 -4.00 -11.38 -18.01
C GLN A 390 -3.10 -12.39 -18.72
N LYS A 391 -1.99 -11.93 -19.31
CA LYS A 391 -1.02 -12.82 -19.94
C LYS A 391 -0.39 -13.81 -18.95
N TYR A 392 -0.07 -13.39 -17.74
CA TYR A 392 0.55 -14.27 -16.74
C TYR A 392 -0.46 -15.24 -16.13
N VAL A 393 -1.67 -14.80 -15.79
CA VAL A 393 -2.74 -15.68 -15.30
C VAL A 393 -3.09 -16.73 -16.35
N ALA A 394 -3.21 -16.35 -17.63
CA ALA A 394 -3.45 -17.32 -18.71
C ALA A 394 -2.33 -18.36 -18.81
N GLN A 395 -1.07 -17.95 -18.66
CA GLN A 395 0.06 -18.88 -18.65
C GLN A 395 0.03 -19.83 -17.44
N LEU A 396 -0.29 -19.32 -16.24
CA LEU A 396 -0.44 -20.16 -15.05
C LEU A 396 -1.55 -21.21 -15.24
N ARG A 397 -2.72 -20.79 -15.72
CA ARG A 397 -3.84 -21.70 -16.01
C ARG A 397 -3.52 -22.73 -17.10
N SER A 398 -2.56 -22.44 -17.99
CA SER A 398 -2.10 -23.36 -19.04
C SER A 398 -1.00 -24.34 -18.61
N ILE A 399 -0.47 -24.22 -17.38
CA ILE A 399 0.51 -25.16 -16.85
C ILE A 399 -0.11 -26.55 -16.92
N SER A 400 0.63 -27.48 -17.53
CA SER A 400 0.21 -28.87 -17.63
C SER A 400 0.54 -29.60 -16.35
N ARG A 401 -0.46 -30.31 -15.84
CA ARG A 401 -0.30 -31.17 -14.68
C ARG A 401 0.49 -32.42 -15.04
N GLN A 402 1.32 -32.90 -14.11
CA GLN A 402 1.97 -34.19 -14.28
C GLN A 402 0.94 -35.31 -14.07
N GLU A 403 0.82 -36.23 -15.03
CA GLU A 403 -0.20 -37.30 -15.12
C GLU A 403 -0.27 -38.26 -13.92
N ARG A 404 0.62 -38.15 -12.92
CA ARG A 404 0.74 -39.08 -11.79
C ARG A 404 -0.04 -38.68 -10.54
N GLN A 405 -0.86 -37.62 -10.57
CA GLN A 405 -1.59 -37.14 -9.38
C GLN A 405 -3.06 -37.53 -9.43
N ASN A 406 -3.52 -38.32 -8.45
CA ASN A 406 -4.91 -38.79 -8.34
C ASN A 406 -5.89 -37.75 -7.76
N HIS A 407 -5.39 -36.67 -7.16
CA HIS A 407 -6.19 -35.65 -6.47
C HIS A 407 -6.45 -34.48 -7.40
N ALA A 408 -7.64 -33.90 -7.57
CA ALA A 408 -7.81 -32.71 -8.41
C ALA A 408 -7.16 -31.46 -7.80
N ILE A 409 -7.38 -31.21 -6.50
CA ILE A 409 -6.95 -29.99 -5.82
C ILE A 409 -5.82 -30.33 -4.85
N SER A 410 -4.67 -29.68 -5.03
CA SER A 410 -3.46 -29.97 -4.26
C SER A 410 -2.49 -28.81 -4.32
N ASN A 411 -1.46 -28.81 -3.48
CA ASN A 411 -0.35 -27.87 -3.64
C ASN A 411 0.45 -28.15 -4.94
N ALA A 412 1.45 -27.32 -5.25
CA ALA A 412 2.23 -27.40 -6.48
C ALA A 412 3.04 -28.69 -6.64
N VAL A 413 3.34 -29.39 -5.55
CA VAL A 413 4.07 -30.68 -5.54
C VAL A 413 3.15 -31.89 -5.39
N GLY A 414 1.83 -31.70 -5.38
CA GLY A 414 0.82 -32.77 -5.29
C GLY A 414 0.43 -33.19 -3.87
N GLY A 415 0.84 -32.43 -2.85
CA GLY A 415 0.52 -32.67 -1.45
C GLY A 415 -0.58 -31.74 -0.90
N PRO A 416 -0.77 -31.72 0.43
CA PRO A 416 -1.74 -30.84 1.09
C PRO A 416 -1.46 -29.35 0.85
N CYS A 417 -2.54 -28.59 0.65
CA CYS A 417 -2.55 -27.15 0.43
C CYS A 417 -2.25 -26.38 1.71
N TYR A 418 -1.51 -25.27 1.59
CA TYR A 418 -1.40 -24.24 2.62
C TYR A 418 -2.08 -22.99 2.07
N ASP A 419 -3.09 -22.47 2.75
CA ASP A 419 -3.81 -21.28 2.28
C ASP A 419 -4.36 -20.46 3.45
N TYR A 420 -3.95 -19.19 3.52
CA TYR A 420 -4.32 -18.29 4.61
C TYR A 420 -5.83 -18.10 4.81
N ARG A 421 -6.63 -18.19 3.75
CA ARG A 421 -8.09 -18.04 3.82
C ARG A 421 -8.74 -19.33 4.31
N ILE A 422 -8.25 -20.50 3.92
CA ILE A 422 -8.73 -21.78 4.47
C ILE A 422 -8.39 -21.89 5.96
N VAL A 423 -7.13 -21.59 6.31
CA VAL A 423 -6.64 -21.58 7.70
C VAL A 423 -7.49 -20.63 8.57
N ALA A 424 -7.77 -19.41 8.10
CA ALA A 424 -8.51 -18.41 8.87
C ALA A 424 -9.96 -18.81 9.22
N CYS A 425 -10.55 -19.78 8.51
CA CYS A 425 -11.95 -20.17 8.67
C CYS A 425 -12.13 -21.64 9.05
N SER A 426 -11.06 -22.27 9.54
CA SER A 426 -11.04 -23.65 10.00
C SER A 426 -10.53 -23.69 11.45
N ASP A 427 -11.06 -24.61 12.24
CA ASP A 427 -10.51 -24.88 13.56
C ASP A 427 -9.10 -25.48 13.43
N TYR A 428 -8.20 -25.06 14.33
CA TYR A 428 -6.85 -25.58 14.37
C TYR A 428 -6.86 -27.04 14.86
N ASP A 429 -6.26 -27.91 14.06
CA ASP A 429 -6.05 -29.31 14.37
C ASP A 429 -4.54 -29.54 14.53
N LYS A 430 -4.11 -30.15 15.65
CA LYS A 430 -2.68 -30.31 15.96
C LYS A 430 -1.99 -31.36 15.06
N GLU A 431 -2.70 -32.40 14.63
CA GLU A 431 -2.13 -33.48 13.81
C GLU A 431 -2.01 -33.06 12.36
N ARG A 432 -3.01 -32.34 11.85
CA ARG A 432 -3.04 -31.79 10.50
C ARG A 432 -2.20 -30.51 10.36
N GLY A 433 -2.17 -29.69 11.41
CA GLY A 433 -1.66 -28.32 11.35
C GLY A 433 -2.48 -27.43 10.41
N ASP A 434 -1.79 -26.50 9.75
CA ASP A 434 -2.37 -25.52 8.83
C ASP A 434 -2.50 -26.04 7.38
N PHE A 435 -2.36 -27.36 7.16
CA PHE A 435 -2.33 -27.96 5.83
C PHE A 435 -3.63 -28.72 5.53
N PHE A 436 -4.19 -28.58 4.32
CA PHE A 436 -5.52 -29.11 3.99
C PHE A 436 -5.49 -29.95 2.71
N GLY A 437 -6.19 -31.08 2.70
CA GLY A 437 -6.19 -32.01 1.56
C GLY A 437 -4.92 -32.86 1.49
N PRO A 438 -4.45 -33.26 0.29
CA PRO A 438 -5.01 -32.93 -1.03
C PRO A 438 -6.40 -33.51 -1.22
N PHE A 439 -7.19 -32.94 -2.15
CA PHE A 439 -8.58 -33.31 -2.37
C PHE A 439 -8.75 -34.00 -3.72
N ILE A 440 -9.51 -35.09 -3.74
CA ILE A 440 -9.82 -35.91 -4.91
C ILE A 440 -10.48 -35.07 -6.00
N ASP A 441 -11.42 -34.21 -5.62
CA ASP A 441 -12.19 -33.35 -6.51
C ASP A 441 -12.64 -32.06 -5.82
N GLU A 442 -13.39 -31.26 -6.56
CA GLU A 442 -14.00 -30.03 -6.05
C GLU A 442 -15.07 -30.29 -4.98
N GLU A 443 -15.78 -31.41 -5.04
CA GLU A 443 -16.82 -31.74 -4.06
C GLU A 443 -16.19 -31.95 -2.68
N GLU A 444 -15.09 -32.70 -2.61
CA GLU A 444 -14.34 -32.90 -1.37
C GLU A 444 -13.73 -31.58 -0.86
N PHE A 445 -13.20 -30.74 -1.73
CA PHE A 445 -12.70 -29.42 -1.36
C PHE A 445 -13.80 -28.52 -0.77
N ASN A 446 -15.02 -28.61 -1.31
CA ASN A 446 -16.17 -27.84 -0.83
C ASN A 446 -16.74 -28.34 0.52
N ILE A 447 -16.20 -29.43 1.08
CA ILE A 447 -16.46 -29.86 2.46
C ILE A 447 -15.74 -28.97 3.48
N LEU A 448 -14.73 -28.18 3.06
CA LEU A 448 -14.10 -27.13 3.86
C LEU A 448 -15.09 -25.99 4.15
N ARG A 449 -16.12 -26.32 4.92
CA ARG A 449 -17.18 -25.44 5.36
C ARG A 449 -16.74 -24.77 6.64
N THR A 450 -17.18 -23.54 6.82
CA THR A 450 -17.16 -22.90 8.13
C THR A 450 -18.38 -23.43 8.90
N PRO A 451 -18.22 -24.22 9.99
CA PRO A 451 -19.34 -24.84 10.70
C PRO A 451 -20.40 -23.84 11.18
N ALA A 452 -19.99 -22.59 11.38
CA ALA A 452 -20.86 -21.49 11.79
C ALA A 452 -21.70 -20.87 10.65
N LEU A 453 -21.43 -21.21 9.39
CA LEU A 453 -22.18 -20.77 8.22
C LEU A 453 -22.63 -22.00 7.39
N PRO A 454 -23.49 -22.88 7.94
CA PRO A 454 -23.86 -24.14 7.29
C PRO A 454 -24.63 -23.94 5.97
N ASP A 455 -25.23 -22.76 5.77
CA ASP A 455 -26.02 -22.40 4.59
C ASP A 455 -25.20 -21.70 3.49
N VAL A 456 -23.88 -21.55 3.68
CA VAL A 456 -22.98 -20.93 2.70
C VAL A 456 -22.19 -22.03 2.00
N PHE A 457 -22.51 -22.24 0.72
CA PHE A 457 -21.90 -23.27 -0.12
C PHE A 457 -21.08 -22.60 -1.22
N HIS A 458 -19.88 -23.10 -1.48
CA HIS A 458 -19.16 -22.76 -2.71
C HIS A 458 -19.96 -23.25 -3.93
N SER A 459 -19.88 -22.50 -5.03
CA SER A 459 -20.44 -22.97 -6.28
C SER A 459 -19.57 -24.10 -6.86
N THR A 460 -20.12 -24.89 -7.78
CA THR A 460 -19.45 -26.06 -8.38
C THR A 460 -19.38 -25.94 -9.91
N GLY A 461 -18.56 -26.80 -10.52
CA GLY A 461 -18.36 -26.84 -11.97
C GLY A 461 -17.20 -25.98 -12.43
N HIS A 462 -16.25 -25.67 -11.55
CA HIS A 462 -15.07 -24.89 -11.90
C HIS A 462 -13.98 -25.77 -12.50
N ASP A 463 -13.22 -25.21 -13.44
CA ASP A 463 -11.99 -25.84 -13.91
C ASP A 463 -10.94 -25.82 -12.79
N ILE A 464 -10.19 -26.90 -12.65
CA ILE A 464 -9.07 -26.95 -11.71
C ILE A 464 -7.79 -26.54 -12.43
N VAL A 465 -7.26 -25.38 -12.04
CA VAL A 465 -6.13 -24.72 -12.71
C VAL A 465 -5.01 -24.44 -11.72
N PHE A 466 -3.79 -24.22 -12.23
CA PHE A 466 -2.70 -23.80 -11.37
C PHE A 466 -2.83 -22.32 -11.00
N THR A 467 -2.87 -22.04 -9.70
CA THR A 467 -3.02 -20.72 -9.09
C THR A 467 -1.81 -20.40 -8.21
N HIS A 468 -1.50 -19.12 -8.08
CA HIS A 468 -0.60 -18.62 -7.05
C HIS A 468 -1.26 -18.65 -5.66
N SER A 469 -2.59 -18.45 -5.60
CA SER A 469 -3.40 -18.42 -4.37
C SER A 469 -2.96 -17.36 -3.35
N ASP A 470 -2.24 -16.33 -3.81
CA ASP A 470 -1.89 -15.14 -3.00
C ASP A 470 -1.44 -13.97 -3.90
N ILE A 471 -2.03 -13.81 -5.09
CA ILE A 471 -1.77 -12.62 -5.91
C ILE A 471 -2.36 -11.39 -5.21
N ASN A 472 -1.47 -10.57 -4.64
CA ASN A 472 -1.81 -9.30 -4.01
C ASN A 472 -0.70 -8.26 -4.27
N MET A 473 -0.97 -6.99 -3.95
CA MET A 473 -0.04 -5.89 -4.26
C MET A 473 1.35 -6.00 -3.62
N ARG A 474 1.53 -6.80 -2.56
CA ARG A 474 2.84 -7.03 -1.91
C ARG A 474 3.68 -8.07 -2.65
N ASN A 475 3.01 -8.96 -3.38
CA ASN A 475 3.62 -10.11 -4.05
C ASN A 475 3.91 -9.84 -5.54
N ILE A 476 3.50 -8.69 -6.05
CA ILE A 476 3.82 -8.22 -7.41
C ILE A 476 4.90 -7.14 -7.33
N LEU A 477 6.00 -7.36 -8.04
CA LEU A 477 7.08 -6.40 -8.21
C LEU A 477 6.95 -5.65 -9.53
N MET A 478 7.15 -4.35 -9.48
CA MET A 478 7.15 -3.42 -10.59
C MET A 478 8.54 -2.89 -10.83
N HIS A 479 8.97 -2.88 -12.10
CA HIS A 479 10.19 -2.20 -12.53
C HIS A 479 9.92 -1.46 -13.83
N ASN A 480 10.27 -0.18 -13.89
CA ASN A 480 10.06 0.68 -15.07
C ASN A 480 8.61 0.64 -15.61
N GLY A 481 7.62 0.54 -14.72
CA GLY A 481 6.19 0.57 -15.10
C GLY A 481 5.64 -0.75 -15.63
N ARG A 482 6.42 -1.84 -15.57
CA ARG A 482 6.01 -3.19 -15.94
C ARG A 482 6.14 -4.12 -14.76
N ILE A 483 5.41 -5.23 -14.79
CA ILE A 483 5.60 -6.32 -13.84
C ILE A 483 6.97 -6.94 -14.11
N SER A 484 7.82 -6.94 -13.09
CA SER A 484 9.16 -7.54 -13.14
C SER A 484 9.26 -8.84 -12.36
N GLY A 485 8.31 -9.13 -11.48
CA GLY A 485 8.27 -10.37 -10.71
C GLY A 485 6.96 -10.62 -10.00
N ILE A 486 6.66 -11.89 -9.80
CA ILE A 486 5.65 -12.40 -8.87
C ILE A 486 6.37 -13.30 -7.86
N VAL A 487 6.19 -13.04 -6.57
CA VAL A 487 6.92 -13.68 -5.45
C VAL A 487 5.94 -14.24 -4.42
N ASP A 488 6.45 -15.04 -3.48
CA ASP A 488 5.69 -15.64 -2.38
C ASP A 488 4.73 -16.76 -2.81
N TRP A 489 5.29 -17.82 -3.39
CA TRP A 489 4.53 -18.93 -4.00
C TRP A 489 4.15 -20.05 -3.03
N GLU A 490 4.23 -19.83 -1.72
CA GLU A 490 4.02 -20.88 -0.71
C GLU A 490 2.58 -21.42 -0.65
N ASN A 491 1.59 -20.62 -1.07
CA ASN A 491 0.18 -21.04 -1.15
C ASN A 491 -0.20 -21.67 -2.50
N SER A 492 0.71 -21.64 -3.48
CA SER A 492 0.37 -22.02 -4.85
C SER A 492 0.04 -23.50 -5.01
N GLY A 493 -0.81 -23.80 -5.98
CA GLY A 493 -1.32 -25.15 -6.19
C GLY A 493 -2.36 -25.22 -7.29
N TRP A 494 -3.04 -26.35 -7.36
CA TRP A 494 -4.18 -26.61 -8.23
C TRP A 494 -5.46 -26.33 -7.45
N PHE A 495 -6.23 -25.34 -7.88
CA PHE A 495 -7.44 -24.87 -7.22
C PHE A 495 -8.54 -24.57 -8.25
N PRO A 496 -9.82 -24.47 -7.83
CA PRO A 496 -10.88 -23.93 -8.66
C PRO A 496 -10.50 -22.58 -9.26
N ASP A 497 -10.86 -22.33 -10.51
CA ASP A 497 -10.35 -21.19 -11.26
C ASP A 497 -10.81 -19.82 -10.73
N TYR A 498 -11.92 -19.76 -10.00
CA TYR A 498 -12.36 -18.58 -9.24
C TYR A 498 -11.41 -18.21 -8.08
N TRP A 499 -10.62 -19.17 -7.56
CA TRP A 499 -9.89 -19.03 -6.29
C TRP A 499 -8.90 -17.87 -6.32
N GLU A 500 -8.15 -17.69 -7.41
CA GLU A 500 -7.20 -16.58 -7.53
C GLU A 500 -7.91 -15.21 -7.50
N TYR A 501 -9.09 -15.11 -8.13
CA TYR A 501 -9.87 -13.87 -8.17
C TYR A 501 -10.38 -13.49 -6.79
N THR A 502 -10.98 -14.43 -6.07
CA THR A 502 -11.51 -14.17 -4.71
C THR A 502 -10.39 -13.89 -3.72
N LYS A 503 -9.25 -14.59 -3.83
CA LYS A 503 -8.05 -14.33 -3.01
C LYS A 503 -7.45 -12.96 -3.26
N ALA A 504 -7.39 -12.50 -4.50
CA ALA A 504 -6.93 -11.15 -4.83
C ALA A 504 -7.81 -10.06 -4.18
N HIS A 505 -9.12 -10.31 -4.07
CA HIS A 505 -10.04 -9.45 -3.32
C HIS A 505 -9.85 -9.55 -1.79
N TYR A 506 -9.64 -10.74 -1.25
CA TYR A 506 -9.51 -11.00 0.19
C TYR A 506 -8.37 -10.22 0.84
N VAL A 507 -7.16 -10.36 0.30
CA VAL A 507 -5.93 -9.88 0.95
C VAL A 507 -5.83 -8.35 0.93
N THR A 508 -6.42 -7.71 -0.08
CA THR A 508 -6.31 -6.27 -0.31
C THR A 508 -7.69 -5.60 -0.39
N LYS A 509 -8.65 -6.09 0.41
CA LYS A 509 -10.08 -5.73 0.38
C LYS A 509 -10.42 -4.24 0.56
N LEU A 510 -9.46 -3.42 0.97
CA LEU A 510 -9.66 -1.98 1.21
C LEU A 510 -9.11 -1.09 0.09
N ASN A 511 -8.28 -1.60 -0.83
CA ASN A 511 -7.68 -0.79 -1.89
C ASN A 511 -8.56 -0.81 -3.15
N LYS A 512 -9.39 0.22 -3.33
CA LYS A 512 -10.34 0.32 -4.45
C LYS A 512 -9.68 0.22 -5.83
N ARG A 513 -8.51 0.85 -6.03
CA ARG A 513 -7.79 0.86 -7.32
C ARG A 513 -7.30 -0.55 -7.68
N TRP A 514 -6.84 -1.30 -6.69
CA TRP A 514 -6.51 -2.72 -6.83
C TRP A 514 -7.74 -3.57 -7.18
N LEU A 515 -8.82 -3.46 -6.42
CA LEU A 515 -10.03 -4.26 -6.66
C LEU A 515 -10.59 -4.01 -8.07
N ALA A 516 -10.64 -2.75 -8.51
CA ALA A 516 -11.10 -2.39 -9.85
C ALA A 516 -10.21 -2.98 -10.96
N VAL A 517 -8.88 -3.04 -10.77
CA VAL A 517 -8.01 -3.68 -11.78
C VAL A 517 -8.10 -5.20 -11.73
N VAL A 518 -8.29 -5.80 -10.56
CA VAL A 518 -8.53 -7.24 -10.42
C VAL A 518 -9.79 -7.65 -11.17
N ASP A 519 -10.90 -6.94 -10.99
CA ASP A 519 -12.15 -7.20 -11.71
C ASP A 519 -11.90 -7.21 -13.23
N ARG A 520 -11.24 -6.16 -13.74
CA ARG A 520 -10.90 -6.04 -15.17
C ARG A 520 -9.91 -7.08 -15.68
N VAL A 521 -9.02 -7.60 -14.83
CA VAL A 521 -8.11 -8.71 -15.20
C VAL A 521 -8.91 -9.99 -15.38
N PHE A 522 -9.82 -10.28 -14.44
CA PHE A 522 -10.54 -11.56 -14.39
C PHE A 522 -11.77 -11.64 -15.30
N GLU A 523 -12.29 -10.51 -15.77
CA GLU A 523 -13.35 -10.44 -16.80
C GLU A 523 -13.05 -11.28 -18.06
N SER A 524 -11.77 -11.47 -18.44
CA SER A 524 -11.40 -12.30 -19.60
C SER A 524 -11.38 -13.80 -19.33
N PHE A 525 -11.56 -14.23 -18.09
CA PHE A 525 -11.44 -15.62 -17.68
C PHE A 525 -12.76 -16.26 -17.24
N GLY A 526 -13.72 -15.47 -16.76
CA GLY A 526 -15.03 -15.95 -16.32
C GLY A 526 -15.78 -14.90 -15.50
N ASP A 527 -17.04 -15.19 -15.17
CA ASP A 527 -17.82 -14.39 -14.22
C ASP A 527 -17.82 -15.07 -12.85
N PHE A 528 -16.93 -14.61 -11.96
CA PHE A 528 -16.76 -15.13 -10.61
C PHE A 528 -17.46 -14.28 -9.55
N LYS A 529 -18.44 -13.43 -9.92
CA LYS A 529 -19.12 -12.54 -8.96
C LYS A 529 -19.91 -13.30 -7.91
N LEU A 530 -20.52 -14.43 -8.28
CA LEU A 530 -21.22 -15.30 -7.34
C LEU A 530 -20.25 -15.87 -6.30
N ASP A 531 -19.11 -16.41 -6.75
CA ASP A 531 -18.06 -16.95 -5.88
C ASP A 531 -17.49 -15.91 -4.94
N LEU A 532 -17.25 -14.69 -5.44
CA LEU A 532 -16.82 -13.58 -4.60
C LEU A 532 -17.86 -13.19 -3.56
N ALA A 533 -19.15 -13.21 -3.90
CA ALA A 533 -20.21 -12.93 -2.94
C ALA A 533 -20.28 -14.01 -1.85
N ILE A 534 -20.14 -15.28 -2.22
CA ILE A 534 -20.06 -16.42 -1.28
C ILE A 534 -18.85 -16.26 -0.36
N GLU A 535 -17.66 -16.04 -0.94
CA GLU A 535 -16.42 -15.87 -0.19
C GLU A 535 -16.48 -14.69 0.79
N ARG A 536 -17.06 -13.55 0.38
CA ARG A 536 -17.24 -12.39 1.28
C ARG A 536 -18.06 -12.71 2.52
N ARG A 537 -19.12 -13.51 2.39
CA ARG A 537 -19.92 -13.98 3.53
C ARG A 537 -19.09 -14.83 4.49
N LEU A 538 -18.20 -15.67 3.95
CA LEU A 538 -17.28 -16.47 4.76
C LEU A 538 -16.23 -15.58 5.45
N TRP A 539 -15.73 -14.54 4.77
CA TRP A 539 -14.75 -13.62 5.36
C TRP A 539 -15.31 -12.83 6.54
N GLU A 540 -16.57 -12.39 6.48
CA GLU A 540 -17.25 -11.66 7.56
C GLU A 540 -17.39 -12.48 8.85
N TYR A 541 -17.33 -13.81 8.76
CA TYR A 541 -17.34 -14.64 9.96
C TYR A 541 -15.95 -14.73 10.63
N CYS A 542 -14.89 -14.66 9.83
CA CYS A 542 -13.52 -14.90 10.29
C CYS A 542 -12.84 -13.63 10.87
N PHE A 543 -13.49 -12.46 10.78
CA PHE A 543 -13.03 -11.16 11.32
C PHE A 543 -14.18 -10.41 11.99
#